data_AF-A0A9D6NCL2-F1
#
_entry.id   AF-A0A9D6NCL2-F1
#
_cell.length_a   1.000
_cell.length_b   1.000
_cell.length_c   1.000
_cell.angle_alpha   90.00
_cell.angle_beta   90.00
_cell.angle_gamma   90.00
#
_symmetry.space_group_name_H-M   'P 1'
#
loop_
_entity.id
_entity.type
_entity.pdbx_description
1 polymer ?
#
loop_
_entity_poly.entity_id
_entity_poly.type
_entity_poly.pdbx_seq_one_letter_code
_entity_poly.pdbx_strand_id
1 'polypeptide(L)' 'MVDRELIADRLQRLRSYREALRKWEHCDKKSLDDLVFRSAVERLLQLSAQVMIDLGAHIVAARGLGSPDLLRLEVFAR' A
#
# COMPACT_ATOMS: atom_id res chain seq x y z
N MET A 1 -4.19 19.89 8.94
CA MET A 1 -4.12 19.15 10.23
C MET A 1 -4.07 17.65 9.92
N VAL A 2 -3.36 16.86 10.72
CA VAL A 2 -3.31 15.40 10.53
C VAL A 2 -4.66 14.81 10.92
N ASP A 3 -5.42 14.35 9.93
CA ASP A 3 -6.66 13.58 10.15
C ASP A 3 -6.32 12.16 10.61
N ARG A 4 -6.63 11.85 11.87
CA ARG A 4 -6.30 10.57 12.51
C ARG A 4 -7.28 9.46 12.16
N GLU A 5 -8.55 9.78 11.96
CA GLU A 5 -9.58 8.80 11.58
C GLU A 5 -9.29 8.28 10.18
N LEU A 6 -8.95 9.20 9.28
CA LEU A 6 -8.54 8.90 7.93
C LEU A 6 -7.29 7.99 7.87
N ILE A 7 -6.31 8.23 8.75
CA ILE A 7 -5.13 7.37 8.86
C ILE A 7 -5.51 6.00 9.41
N ALA A 8 -6.35 5.94 10.45
CA ALA A 8 -6.76 4.69 11.06
C ALA A 8 -7.49 3.79 10.07
N ASP A 9 -8.42 4.33 9.28
CA ASP A 9 -9.14 3.58 8.24
C ASP A 9 -8.19 3.05 7.16
N ARG A 10 -7.28 3.89 6.65
CA ARG A 10 -6.27 3.48 5.67
C ARG A 10 -5.34 2.38 6.20
N LEU A 11 -4.88 2.49 7.44
CA LEU A 11 -4.07 1.44 8.09
C LEU A 11 -4.86 0.14 8.27
N GLN A 12 -6.16 0.23 8.55
CA GLN A 12 -7.03 -0.94 8.65
C GLN A 12 -7.16 -1.66 7.31
N ARG A 13 -7.37 -0.91 6.21
CA ARG A 13 -7.38 -1.47 4.85
C ARG A 13 -6.06 -2.15 4.49
N LEU A 14 -4.93 -1.51 4.81
CA LEU A 14 -3.60 -2.07 4.57
C LEU A 14 -3.39 -3.38 5.34
N ARG A 15 -3.88 -3.47 6.58
CA ARG A 15 -3.87 -4.73 7.36
C ARG A 15 -4.66 -5.82 6.65
N SER A 16 -5.87 -5.53 6.18
CA SER A 16 -6.69 -6.52 5.45
C SER A 16 -6.02 -7.00 4.16
N TYR A 17 -5.36 -6.13 3.40
CA TYR A 17 -4.62 -6.54 2.20
C TYR A 17 -3.42 -7.43 2.55
N ARG A 18 -2.66 -7.07 3.58
CA ARG A 18 -1.54 -7.89 4.07
C ARG A 18 -2.00 -9.25 4.57
N GLU A 19 -3.12 -9.34 5.27
CA GLU A 19 -3.69 -10.61 5.73
C GLU A 19 -4.14 -11.50 4.56
N ALA A 20 -4.70 -10.91 3.50
CA ALA A 20 -5.02 -11.64 2.27
C ALA A 20 -3.75 -12.17 1.60
N LEU A 21 -2.72 -11.33 1.44
CA LEU A 21 -1.44 -11.70 0.83
C LEU A 21 -0.71 -12.80 1.62
N ARG A 22 -0.78 -12.77 2.97
CA ARG A 22 -0.18 -13.81 3.82
C ARG A 22 -0.72 -15.21 3.55
N LYS A 23 -1.97 -15.35 3.10
CA LYS A 23 -2.54 -16.65 2.71
C LYS A 23 -1.80 -17.28 1.53
N TRP A 24 -0.99 -16.49 0.83
CA TRP A 24 -0.27 -16.89 -0.38
C TRP A 24 1.25 -16.78 -0.21
N GLU A 25 1.76 -16.57 1.01
CA GLU A 25 3.19 -16.49 1.28
C GLU A 25 3.95 -17.79 0.93
N HIS A 26 3.21 -18.92 0.87
CA HIS A 26 3.72 -20.25 0.55
C HIS A 26 3.06 -20.87 -0.69
N CYS A 27 2.56 -20.06 -1.62
CA CYS A 27 2.03 -20.59 -2.87
C CYS A 27 3.13 -21.28 -3.70
N ASP A 28 2.81 -22.40 -4.32
CA ASP A 28 3.73 -23.13 -5.18
C ASP A 28 3.90 -22.42 -6.53
N LYS A 29 4.95 -22.79 -7.29
CA LYS A 29 5.20 -22.18 -8.61
C LYS A 29 4.05 -22.39 -9.58
N LYS A 30 3.29 -23.49 -9.47
CA LYS A 30 2.13 -23.76 -10.33
C LYS A 30 0.99 -22.76 -10.09
N SER A 31 0.83 -22.29 -8.85
CA SER A 31 -0.14 -21.22 -8.54
C SER A 31 0.16 -19.93 -9.31
N LEU A 32 1.41 -19.68 -9.70
CA LEU A 32 1.78 -18.49 -10.49
C LEU A 32 1.36 -18.57 -11.96
N ASP A 33 1.05 -19.77 -12.47
CA ASP A 33 0.53 -19.97 -13.82
C ASP A 33 -0.97 -19.63 -13.92
N ASP A 34 -1.67 -19.55 -12.77
CA ASP A 34 -3.05 -19.08 -12.71
C ASP A 34 -3.11 -17.55 -12.84
N LEU A 35 -3.64 -17.09 -13.97
CA LEU A 35 -3.80 -15.68 -14.28
C LEU A 35 -4.67 -14.93 -13.26
N VAL A 36 -5.74 -15.56 -12.76
CA VAL A 36 -6.66 -14.94 -11.80
C VAL A 36 -5.95 -14.77 -10.47
N PHE A 37 -5.25 -15.81 -10.01
CA PHE A 37 -4.44 -15.75 -8.81
C PHE A 37 -3.38 -14.65 -8.89
N ARG A 38 -2.58 -14.63 -9.96
CA ARG A 38 -1.55 -13.62 -10.17
C ARG A 38 -2.12 -12.20 -10.20
N SER A 39 -3.22 -12.00 -10.92
CA SER A 39 -3.90 -10.70 -11.00
C SER A 39 -4.40 -10.23 -9.64
N ALA A 40 -4.90 -11.14 -8.80
CA ALA A 40 -5.36 -10.82 -7.45
C ALA A 40 -4.20 -10.41 -6.53
N VAL A 41 -3.08 -11.14 -6.58
CA VAL A 41 -1.85 -10.82 -5.84
C VAL A 41 -1.31 -9.45 -6.26
N GLU A 42 -1.14 -9.23 -7.56
CA GLU A 42 -0.67 -7.96 -8.12
C GLU A 42 -1.55 -6.80 -7.70
N ARG A 43 -2.88 -6.97 -7.75
CA ARG A 43 -3.83 -5.94 -7.33
C ARG A 43 -3.71 -5.60 -5.85
N LEU A 44 -3.58 -6.59 -4.98
CA LEU A 44 -3.43 -6.38 -3.54
C LEU A 44 -2.12 -5.69 -3.19
N LEU A 45 -1.03 -6.02 -3.89
CA LEU A 45 0.25 -5.33 -3.76
C LEU A 45 0.15 -3.86 -4.23
N GLN A 46 -0.46 -3.62 -5.39
CA GLN A 46 -0.67 -2.27 -5.92
C GLN A 46 -1.51 -1.41 -4.97
N LEU A 47 -2.60 -1.95 -4.44
CA LEU A 47 -3.45 -1.27 -3.47
C LEU A 47 -2.69 -0.94 -2.18
N SER A 48 -1.86 -1.87 -1.71
CA SER A 48 -1.03 -1.66 -0.52
C SER A 48 -0.03 -0.52 -0.73
N ALA A 49 0.65 -0.49 -1.88
CA ALA A 49 1.55 0.60 -2.24
C ALA A 49 0.82 1.95 -2.33
N GLN A 50 -0.33 2.00 -2.98
CA GLN A 50 -1.12 3.22 -3.11
C GLN A 50 -1.53 3.78 -1.74
N VAL A 51 -1.99 2.92 -0.82
CA VAL A 51 -2.37 3.36 0.53
C VAL A 51 -1.19 3.98 1.27
N MET A 52 0.01 3.40 1.15
CA MET A 52 1.22 3.95 1.78
C MET A 52 1.61 5.31 1.18
N ILE A 53 1.53 5.46 -0.15
CA ILE A 53 1.79 6.73 -0.84
C ILE A 53 0.80 7.80 -0.38
N ASP A 54 -0.50 7.50 -0.36
CA ASP A 54 -1.54 8.43 0.04
C ASP A 54 -1.40 8.86 1.51
N LEU A 55 -1.03 7.92 2.40
CA LEU A 55 -0.74 8.22 3.81
C LEU A 55 0.47 9.15 3.95
N GLY A 56 1.55 8.86 3.23
CA GLY A 56 2.74 9.71 3.22
C GLY A 56 2.41 11.12 2.76
N ALA A 57 1.68 11.26 1.65
CA ALA A 57 1.26 12.54 1.10
C ALA A 57 0.42 13.35 2.09
N HIS A 58 -0.54 12.69 2.76
CA HIS A 58 -1.35 13.33 3.81
C HIS A 58 -0.51 13.84 4.98
N ILE A 59 0.45 13.03 5.47
CA ILE A 59 1.31 13.43 6.59
C ILE A 59 2.23 14.59 6.21
N VAL A 60 2.85 14.55 5.02
CA VAL A 60 3.72 15.62 4.53
C VAL A 60 2.95 16.93 4.36
N ALA A 61 1.78 16.88 3.72
CA ALA A 61 0.92 18.05 3.57
C ALA A 61 0.48 18.61 4.94
N ALA A 62 0.08 17.74 5.86
CA ALA A 62 -0.38 18.15 7.19
C ALA A 62 0.73 18.75 8.07
N ARG A 63 1.99 18.39 7.83
CA ARG A 63 3.17 18.89 8.56
C ARG A 63 3.90 20.03 7.85
N GLY A 64 3.45 20.44 6.66
CA GLY A 64 4.08 21.50 5.88
C GLY A 64 5.50 21.13 5.39
N LEU A 65 5.79 19.86 5.19
CA LEU A 65 7.13 19.35 4.87
C LEU A 65 7.52 19.48 3.38
N GLY A 66 6.75 20.23 2.57
CA GLY A 66 6.98 20.40 1.13
C GLY A 66 5.83 19.88 0.25
N SER A 67 6.06 19.80 -1.07
CA SER A 67 5.05 19.30 -2.02
C SER A 67 4.93 17.76 -1.94
N PRO A 68 3.70 17.19 -1.93
CA PRO A 68 3.49 15.74 -1.94
C PRO A 68 4.11 15.01 -3.13
N ASP A 69 4.50 15.72 -4.20
CA ASP A 69 5.14 15.13 -5.37
C ASP A 69 6.54 14.55 -5.09
N LEU A 70 7.25 15.08 -4.08
CA LEU A 70 8.59 14.58 -3.68
C LEU A 70 8.53 13.15 -3.10
N LEU A 71 7.41 12.76 -2.48
CA LEU A 71 7.22 11.42 -1.91
C LEU A 71 7.20 10.30 -2.94
N ARG A 72 6.73 10.58 -4.16
CA ARG A 72 6.73 9.59 -5.25
C ARG A 72 8.15 9.23 -5.71
N LEU A 73 9.13 10.10 -5.48
CA LEU A 73 10.51 9.93 -5.94
C LEU A 73 11.50 9.60 -4.82
N GLU A 74 11.30 10.07 -3.58
CA GLU A 74 12.35 10.02 -2.55
C GLU A 74 12.14 8.99 -1.43
N VAL A 75 10.90 8.61 -1.10
CA VAL A 75 10.63 7.76 0.09
C VAL A 75 10.72 6.26 -0.18
N PHE A 76 10.56 5.83 -1.44
CA PHE A 76 10.67 4.42 -1.85
C PHE A 76 11.93 4.12 -2.67
N ALA A 77 12.80 5.10 -2.90
CA ALA A 77 14.04 4.98 -3.68
C ALA A 77 15.31 4.84 -2.82
N ARG A 78 15.16 4.65 -1.50
CA ARG A 78 16.26 4.39 -0.56
C ARG A 78 16.15 3.00 0.05
#